data_AF-A0A1M5IQB7-F1
#
_entry.id   AF-A0A1M5IQB7-F1
#
_cell.length_a   1.000
_cell.length_b   1.000
_cell.length_c   1.000
_cell.angle_alpha   90.00
_cell.angle_beta   90.00
_cell.angle_gamma   90.00
#
_symmetry.space_group_name_H-M   'P 1'
#
loop_
_entity.id
_entity.type
_entity.pdbx_description
1 polymer ?
#
loop_
_entity_poly.entity_id
_entity_poly.type
_entity_poly.pdbx_seq_one_letter_code
_entity_poly.pdbx_strand_id
1 'polypeptide(L)'
;MKKIILSLFIGSFCCAQTFETVPVLQNGANNKRINIAVLGDGFTSAELPSFVTSAQNTVNYLFTKSPYVEYKNYFNAYAIKVISPESGVKHPGTATDVTEPAFPVANPNNYFSSSFDNGVHRCYYGNTTKVTQVLSANLPDFDIAYILGNTTEYGGCGGTYAFASLNSSANEIVVHELGHSFGNLADEYWFAGTGERANKTQTSNPATIKWANWIGLNGVGVYAHAESPSWYRPHQSCEMRYLNQQFCSVCKEAIIEKIHALVSPVDSYTPVNSSSVNGNANVTFTVNEILPIPNTLVNSWTLNGTPLSSTGNTVTITPNQLNSGNNTLLFSVNDNNPLVKVNNHSTVHFTNITWTLNKTTLGTSEVKAAERRFAIYPNPADNEFYIKGKQDFSKNIHVMLYDVSGKLIPVKSELKDSSTIYVDINKLPAGNYMLNVEENKGLIISQKIVIE
;
A
#
# COMPACT_ATOMS: atom_id res chain seq x y z
N MET A 1 -2.71 -58.18 -37.02
CA MET A 1 -2.95 -56.76 -37.31
C MET A 1 -3.08 -56.01 -35.99
N LYS A 2 -2.13 -55.15 -35.62
CA LYS A 2 -2.24 -54.31 -34.41
C LYS A 2 -2.93 -53.00 -34.79
N LYS A 3 -4.09 -52.70 -34.20
CA LYS A 3 -4.75 -51.40 -34.36
C LYS A 3 -4.09 -50.40 -33.41
N ILE A 4 -3.50 -49.34 -33.96
CA ILE A 4 -3.05 -48.18 -33.18
C ILE A 4 -4.24 -47.25 -33.04
N ILE A 5 -4.63 -46.93 -31.81
CA ILE A 5 -5.63 -45.91 -31.51
C ILE A 5 -4.88 -44.60 -31.30
N LEU A 6 -5.10 -43.64 -32.20
CA LEU A 6 -4.54 -42.30 -32.11
C LEU A 6 -5.54 -41.39 -31.38
N SER A 7 -5.34 -41.19 -30.07
CA SER A 7 -6.13 -40.22 -29.31
C SER A 7 -5.71 -38.80 -29.68
N LEU A 8 -6.55 -38.08 -30.44
CA LEU A 8 -6.42 -36.63 -30.60
C LEU A 8 -6.75 -35.94 -29.27
N PHE A 9 -5.73 -35.41 -28.58
CA PHE A 9 -5.94 -34.39 -27.57
C PHE A 9 -6.31 -33.08 -28.27
N ILE A 10 -7.61 -32.78 -28.37
CA ILE A 10 -8.09 -31.45 -28.74
C ILE A 10 -7.93 -30.55 -27.51
N GLY A 11 -6.76 -29.92 -27.39
CA GLY A 11 -6.52 -28.87 -26.41
C GLY A 11 -7.34 -27.63 -26.80
N SER A 12 -8.47 -27.41 -26.11
CA SER A 12 -9.22 -26.17 -26.24
C SER A 12 -8.43 -25.03 -25.58
N PHE A 13 -7.74 -24.23 -26.39
CA PHE A 13 -7.14 -22.98 -25.94
C PHE A 13 -8.26 -21.99 -25.63
N CYS A 14 -8.74 -21.99 -24.38
CA CYS A 14 -9.64 -20.98 -23.87
C CYS A 14 -8.88 -19.66 -23.70
N CYS A 15 -8.73 -18.90 -24.79
CA CYS A 15 -8.29 -17.52 -24.71
C CYS A 15 -9.26 -16.75 -23.82
N ALA A 16 -8.77 -16.21 -22.70
CA ALA A 16 -9.57 -15.36 -21.84
C ALA A 16 -10.01 -14.11 -22.62
N GLN A 17 -11.26 -13.67 -22.43
CA GLN A 17 -11.79 -12.52 -23.15
C GLN A 17 -11.08 -11.24 -22.69
N THR A 18 -10.30 -10.65 -23.59
CA THR A 18 -9.67 -9.34 -23.40
C THR A 18 -10.67 -8.23 -23.73
N PHE A 19 -10.67 -7.18 -22.93
CA PHE A 19 -11.50 -6.00 -23.05
C PHE A 19 -10.63 -4.74 -23.20
N GLU A 20 -11.17 -3.71 -23.82
CA GLU A 20 -10.46 -2.44 -23.94
C GLU A 20 -10.30 -1.81 -22.54
N THR A 21 -9.06 -1.51 -22.17
CA THR A 21 -8.71 -0.90 -20.87
C THR A 21 -8.25 0.53 -21.11
N VAL A 22 -8.88 1.50 -20.44
CA VAL A 22 -8.63 2.94 -20.64
C VAL A 22 -8.16 3.57 -19.32
N PRO A 23 -7.04 4.31 -19.29
CA PRO A 23 -6.62 5.04 -18.09
C PRO A 23 -7.59 6.18 -17.77
N VAL A 24 -8.02 6.25 -16.50
CA VAL A 24 -8.79 7.37 -15.91
C VAL A 24 -7.99 8.12 -14.84
N LEU A 25 -6.85 7.56 -14.40
CA LEU A 25 -5.77 8.26 -13.70
C LEU A 25 -4.45 7.57 -14.03
N GLN A 26 -3.41 8.32 -14.39
CA GLN A 26 -2.09 7.74 -14.67
C GLN A 26 -0.99 8.68 -14.19
N ASN A 27 -0.38 8.34 -13.05
CA ASN A 27 0.66 9.12 -12.39
C ASN A 27 2.07 8.49 -12.53
N GLY A 28 2.18 7.30 -13.11
CA GLY A 28 3.46 6.61 -13.33
C GLY A 28 3.30 5.24 -13.99
N ALA A 29 4.37 4.45 -14.00
CA ALA A 29 4.32 3.05 -14.43
C ALA A 29 3.62 2.18 -13.37
N ASN A 30 2.87 1.16 -13.81
CA ASN A 30 2.07 0.31 -12.92
C ASN A 30 2.89 -0.34 -11.80
N ASN A 31 4.09 -0.81 -12.09
CA ASN A 31 4.99 -1.43 -11.10
C ASN A 31 5.58 -0.43 -10.09
N LYS A 32 5.23 0.85 -10.18
CA LYS A 32 5.61 1.94 -9.28
C LYS A 32 4.39 2.69 -8.71
N ARG A 33 3.17 2.19 -8.94
CA ARG A 33 1.91 2.79 -8.48
C ARG A 33 0.95 1.71 -7.99
N ILE A 34 -0.05 2.10 -7.20
CA ILE A 34 -1.16 1.24 -6.79
C ILE A 34 -2.20 1.29 -7.91
N ASN A 35 -2.54 0.15 -8.51
CA ASN A 35 -3.36 0.10 -9.71
C ASN A 35 -4.82 -0.23 -9.37
N ILE A 36 -5.72 0.72 -9.60
CA ILE A 36 -7.17 0.57 -9.42
C ILE A 36 -7.80 0.08 -10.73
N ALA A 37 -8.51 -1.05 -10.69
CA ALA A 37 -9.36 -1.54 -11.77
C ALA A 37 -10.84 -1.21 -11.50
N VAL A 38 -11.49 -0.54 -12.44
CA VAL A 38 -12.94 -0.35 -12.46
C VAL A 38 -13.52 -1.16 -13.60
N LEU A 39 -14.49 -2.04 -13.33
CA LEU A 39 -15.12 -2.89 -14.33
C LEU A 39 -16.59 -2.49 -14.49
N GLY A 40 -17.08 -2.45 -15.73
CA GLY A 40 -18.50 -2.23 -16.00
C GLY A 40 -19.31 -3.53 -15.96
N ASP A 41 -20.57 -3.47 -15.56
CA ASP A 41 -21.53 -4.54 -15.77
C ASP A 41 -22.90 -3.97 -16.18
N GLY A 42 -23.63 -4.68 -17.04
CA GLY A 42 -24.89 -4.20 -17.59
C GLY A 42 -24.74 -3.04 -18.60
N PHE A 43 -23.54 -2.75 -19.10
CA PHE A 43 -23.31 -1.78 -20.17
C PHE A 43 -23.17 -2.48 -21.52
N THR A 44 -24.03 -2.17 -22.47
CA THR A 44 -23.87 -2.59 -23.86
C THR A 44 -22.72 -1.85 -24.54
N SER A 45 -22.31 -2.28 -25.74
CA SER A 45 -21.23 -1.64 -26.49
C SER A 45 -21.48 -0.14 -26.77
N ALA A 46 -22.74 0.31 -26.82
CA ALA A 46 -23.10 1.71 -27.02
C ALA A 46 -22.99 2.56 -25.74
N GLU A 47 -23.04 1.92 -24.57
CA GLU A 47 -23.02 2.56 -23.24
C GLU A 47 -21.62 2.55 -22.60
N LEU A 48 -20.63 1.88 -23.21
CA LEU A 48 -19.24 1.92 -22.74
C LEU A 48 -18.68 3.34 -22.52
N PRO A 49 -19.03 4.39 -23.31
CA PRO A 49 -18.61 5.77 -23.02
C PRO A 49 -19.21 6.33 -21.72
N SER A 50 -20.46 5.99 -21.37
CA SER A 50 -21.06 6.42 -20.10
C SER A 50 -20.45 5.65 -18.93
N PHE A 51 -20.15 4.35 -19.09
CA PHE A 51 -19.37 3.58 -18.12
C PHE A 51 -18.02 4.24 -17.79
N VAL A 52 -17.22 4.61 -18.79
CA VAL A 52 -15.91 5.26 -18.55
C VAL A 52 -16.09 6.59 -17.81
N THR A 53 -17.16 7.33 -18.10
CA THR A 53 -17.51 8.57 -17.39
C THR A 53 -17.86 8.29 -15.92
N SER A 54 -18.65 7.26 -15.63
CA SER A 54 -18.96 6.83 -14.27
C SER A 54 -17.71 6.38 -13.51
N ALA A 55 -16.85 5.57 -14.13
CA ALA A 55 -15.58 5.14 -13.55
C ALA A 55 -14.67 6.33 -13.22
N GLN A 56 -14.54 7.29 -14.13
CA GLN A 56 -13.79 8.53 -13.88
C GLN A 56 -14.35 9.32 -12.70
N ASN A 57 -15.68 9.41 -12.58
CA ASN A 57 -16.36 10.12 -11.50
C ASN A 57 -16.14 9.44 -10.14
N THR A 58 -16.27 8.11 -10.05
CA THR A 58 -16.03 7.36 -8.80
C THR A 58 -14.56 7.40 -8.39
N VAL A 59 -13.62 7.29 -9.34
CA VAL A 59 -12.18 7.47 -9.08
C VAL A 59 -11.89 8.89 -8.58
N ASN A 60 -12.45 9.92 -9.23
CA ASN A 60 -12.30 11.30 -8.77
C ASN A 60 -12.87 11.50 -7.36
N TYR A 61 -13.98 10.85 -7.05
CA TYR A 61 -14.62 10.92 -5.73
C TYR A 61 -13.76 10.29 -4.63
N LEU A 62 -13.16 9.11 -4.89
CA LEU A 62 -12.21 8.48 -3.96
C LEU A 62 -11.09 9.45 -3.57
N PHE A 63 -10.55 10.18 -4.54
CA PHE A 63 -9.52 11.21 -4.31
C PHE A 63 -10.03 12.54 -3.71
N THR A 64 -11.26 12.58 -3.18
CA THR A 64 -11.73 13.62 -2.24
C THR A 64 -11.69 13.17 -0.77
N LYS A 65 -11.46 11.87 -0.53
CA LYS A 65 -11.40 11.27 0.81
C LYS A 65 -9.94 11.19 1.24
N SER A 66 -9.65 11.63 2.46
CA SER A 66 -8.34 11.49 3.08
C SER A 66 -8.23 10.09 3.69
N PRO A 67 -7.15 9.32 3.44
CA PRO A 67 -5.84 9.78 2.99
C PRO A 67 -5.60 9.71 1.46
N TYR A 68 -6.57 9.28 0.65
CA TYR A 68 -6.36 9.11 -0.79
C TYR A 68 -6.02 10.44 -1.48
N VAL A 69 -6.63 11.56 -1.08
CA VAL A 69 -6.30 12.88 -1.63
C VAL A 69 -4.82 13.25 -1.42
N GLU A 70 -4.26 12.96 -0.24
CA GLU A 70 -2.85 13.20 0.09
C GLU A 70 -1.91 12.29 -0.71
N TYR A 71 -2.31 11.05 -0.99
CA TYR A 71 -1.48 10.08 -1.72
C TYR A 71 -1.87 9.92 -3.19
N LYS A 72 -2.64 10.83 -3.80
CA LYS A 72 -3.17 10.67 -5.18
C LYS A 72 -2.11 10.28 -6.20
N ASN A 73 -0.91 10.85 -6.10
CA ASN A 73 0.22 10.58 -7.00
C ASN A 73 0.75 9.13 -6.95
N TYR A 74 0.42 8.37 -5.91
CA TYR A 74 0.81 6.96 -5.72
C TYR A 74 -0.08 5.99 -6.50
N PHE A 75 -1.19 6.44 -7.08
CA PHE A 75 -2.17 5.57 -7.74
C PHE A 75 -2.21 5.76 -9.26
N ASN A 76 -2.48 4.67 -9.98
CA ASN A 76 -3.08 4.68 -11.31
C ASN A 76 -4.51 4.13 -11.19
N ALA A 77 -5.38 4.45 -12.15
CA ALA A 77 -6.72 3.89 -12.23
C ALA A 77 -7.15 3.68 -13.69
N TYR A 78 -7.84 2.56 -13.94
CA TYR A 78 -8.21 2.09 -15.26
C TYR A 78 -9.67 1.66 -15.31
N ALA A 79 -10.39 2.06 -16.37
CA ALA A 79 -11.72 1.57 -16.68
C ALA A 79 -11.60 0.43 -17.71
N ILE A 80 -12.03 -0.77 -17.33
CA ILE A 80 -12.06 -1.97 -18.18
C ILE A 80 -13.46 -2.08 -18.79
N LYS A 81 -13.56 -1.89 -20.11
CA LYS A 81 -14.81 -1.81 -20.87
C LYS A 81 -15.43 -3.19 -21.12
N VAL A 82 -15.95 -3.80 -20.07
CA VAL A 82 -16.63 -5.11 -20.13
C VAL A 82 -18.01 -4.95 -20.76
N ILE A 83 -18.18 -5.53 -21.95
CA ILE A 83 -19.44 -5.46 -22.72
C ILE A 83 -20.43 -6.51 -22.18
N SER A 84 -21.61 -6.04 -21.78
CA SER A 84 -22.77 -6.89 -21.47
C SER A 84 -23.68 -7.08 -22.69
N PRO A 85 -24.31 -8.26 -22.86
CA PRO A 85 -25.30 -8.50 -23.91
C PRO A 85 -26.50 -7.55 -23.86
N GLU A 86 -27.00 -7.25 -22.65
CA GLU A 86 -28.16 -6.39 -22.42
C GLU A 86 -27.83 -5.26 -21.44
N SER A 87 -28.58 -4.16 -21.54
CA SER A 87 -28.45 -3.03 -20.62
C SER A 87 -29.15 -3.32 -19.28
N GLY A 88 -28.53 -2.94 -18.18
CA GLY A 88 -29.11 -3.01 -16.84
C GLY A 88 -28.53 -4.10 -15.93
N VAL A 89 -29.04 -4.10 -14.69
CA VAL A 89 -28.73 -5.10 -13.66
C VAL A 89 -30.00 -5.90 -13.32
N LYS A 90 -29.84 -7.19 -13.01
CA LYS A 90 -30.96 -8.04 -12.58
C LYS A 90 -31.48 -7.62 -11.20
N HIS A 91 -32.80 -7.49 -11.08
CA HIS A 91 -33.51 -7.34 -9.82
C HIS A 91 -34.69 -8.32 -9.81
N PRO A 92 -34.62 -9.42 -9.04
CA PRO A 92 -35.66 -10.45 -9.05
C PRO A 92 -36.92 -10.08 -8.23
N GLY A 93 -36.86 -9.12 -7.31
CA GLY A 93 -38.00 -8.73 -6.47
C GLY A 93 -38.33 -9.79 -5.42
N THR A 94 -37.30 -10.29 -4.75
CA THR A 94 -37.36 -11.49 -3.89
C THR A 94 -36.81 -11.28 -2.48
N ALA A 95 -36.35 -10.08 -2.14
CA ALA A 95 -35.82 -9.82 -0.81
C ALA A 95 -36.93 -9.80 0.26
N THR A 96 -36.55 -10.08 1.50
CA THR A 96 -37.49 -10.17 2.63
C THR A 96 -37.36 -9.03 3.63
N ASP A 97 -36.38 -8.12 3.44
CA ASP A 97 -36.17 -6.94 4.28
C ASP A 97 -36.97 -5.70 3.83
N VAL A 98 -37.67 -5.81 2.69
CA VAL A 98 -38.54 -4.76 2.12
C VAL A 98 -39.88 -5.35 1.63
N THR A 99 -40.84 -4.49 1.29
CA THR A 99 -42.03 -4.90 0.53
C THR A 99 -41.69 -4.91 -0.95
N GLU A 100 -41.62 -6.10 -1.55
CA GLU A 100 -41.29 -6.24 -2.97
C GLU A 100 -42.51 -6.08 -3.90
N PRO A 101 -42.33 -5.53 -5.13
CA PRO A 101 -41.09 -4.97 -5.66
C PRO A 101 -40.83 -3.54 -5.13
N ALA A 102 -39.70 -3.30 -4.46
CA ALA A 102 -39.37 -1.96 -3.96
C ALA A 102 -38.91 -1.00 -5.07
N PHE A 103 -38.37 -1.53 -6.16
CA PHE A 103 -38.24 -0.89 -7.48
C PHE A 103 -38.52 -1.95 -8.58
N PRO A 104 -38.69 -1.58 -9.87
CA PRO A 104 -39.16 -2.53 -10.89
C PRO A 104 -38.31 -3.81 -11.02
N VAL A 105 -38.97 -4.96 -11.18
CA VAL A 105 -38.32 -6.25 -11.46
C VAL A 105 -37.67 -6.21 -12.84
N ALA A 106 -36.42 -6.64 -12.93
CA ALA A 106 -35.62 -6.64 -14.15
C ALA A 106 -34.79 -7.92 -14.28
N ASN A 107 -34.65 -8.46 -15.48
CA ASN A 107 -33.82 -9.66 -15.73
C ASN A 107 -32.99 -9.55 -17.03
N PRO A 108 -32.15 -8.51 -17.19
CA PRO A 108 -31.18 -8.45 -18.29
C PRO A 108 -30.05 -9.46 -18.09
N ASN A 109 -29.48 -9.93 -19.19
CA ASN A 109 -28.27 -10.72 -19.22
C ASN A 109 -27.04 -9.79 -19.19
N ASN A 110 -26.53 -9.53 -17.98
CA ASN A 110 -25.28 -8.82 -17.75
C ASN A 110 -24.06 -9.78 -17.71
N TYR A 111 -22.85 -9.23 -17.89
CA TYR A 111 -21.65 -10.04 -18.08
C TYR A 111 -21.24 -10.80 -16.82
N PHE A 112 -21.22 -10.15 -15.65
CA PHE A 112 -20.85 -10.82 -14.40
C PHE A 112 -21.99 -11.63 -13.76
N SER A 113 -23.15 -11.74 -14.43
CA SER A 113 -24.33 -12.45 -13.89
C SER A 113 -24.73 -11.90 -12.52
N SER A 114 -24.66 -10.59 -12.38
CA SER A 114 -24.88 -9.84 -11.15
C SER A 114 -26.36 -9.50 -10.95
N SER A 115 -26.77 -9.38 -9.70
CA SER A 115 -28.16 -9.19 -9.29
C SER A 115 -28.23 -8.34 -8.03
N PHE A 116 -29.37 -7.69 -7.79
CA PHE A 116 -29.84 -7.30 -6.46
C PHE A 116 -30.37 -8.53 -5.69
N ASP A 117 -30.86 -8.31 -4.46
CA ASP A 117 -31.46 -9.32 -3.57
C ASP A 117 -30.49 -10.43 -3.10
N ASN A 118 -29.17 -10.15 -3.04
CA ASN A 118 -28.21 -11.10 -2.45
C ASN A 118 -28.33 -11.07 -0.91
N GLY A 119 -29.35 -11.75 -0.38
CA GLY A 119 -29.66 -11.86 1.05
C GLY A 119 -30.39 -10.65 1.64
N VAL A 120 -30.11 -9.44 1.15
CA VAL A 120 -30.88 -8.22 1.41
C VAL A 120 -31.08 -7.44 0.10
N HIS A 121 -32.20 -6.73 -0.03
CA HIS A 121 -32.63 -6.07 -1.26
C HIS A 121 -31.53 -5.25 -1.97
N ARG A 122 -30.93 -4.30 -1.23
CA ARG A 122 -29.87 -3.41 -1.74
C ARG A 122 -28.56 -4.10 -2.13
N CYS A 123 -28.38 -5.40 -1.83
CA CYS A 123 -27.11 -6.10 -2.04
C CYS A 123 -26.95 -6.49 -3.51
N TYR A 124 -26.41 -5.55 -4.27
CA TYR A 124 -25.95 -5.77 -5.63
C TYR A 124 -24.62 -6.55 -5.60
N TYR A 125 -24.60 -7.77 -6.14
CA TYR A 125 -23.42 -8.63 -6.18
C TYR A 125 -23.42 -9.55 -7.40
N GLY A 126 -22.25 -10.10 -7.78
CA GLY A 126 -22.11 -10.93 -8.99
C GLY A 126 -20.98 -11.97 -8.93
N ASN A 127 -20.71 -12.59 -10.07
CA ASN A 127 -19.76 -13.70 -10.17
C ASN A 127 -18.30 -13.23 -10.08
N THR A 128 -17.71 -13.38 -8.89
CA THR A 128 -16.32 -12.99 -8.61
C THR A 128 -15.29 -13.75 -9.43
N THR A 129 -15.53 -15.01 -9.80
CA THR A 129 -14.62 -15.79 -10.68
C THR A 129 -14.50 -15.15 -12.06
N LYS A 130 -15.61 -14.69 -12.66
CA LYS A 130 -15.58 -13.94 -13.92
C LYS A 130 -14.83 -12.60 -13.77
N VAL A 131 -15.01 -11.90 -12.65
CA VAL A 131 -14.27 -10.66 -12.34
C VAL A 131 -12.77 -10.92 -12.29
N THR A 132 -12.33 -11.96 -11.55
CA THR A 132 -10.91 -12.34 -11.49
C THR A 132 -10.35 -12.71 -12.86
N GLN A 133 -11.12 -13.45 -13.69
CA GLN A 133 -10.70 -13.77 -15.07
C GLN A 133 -10.49 -12.52 -15.93
N VAL A 134 -11.38 -11.53 -15.84
CA VAL A 134 -11.23 -10.26 -16.56
C VAL A 134 -10.02 -9.48 -16.04
N LEU A 135 -9.83 -9.40 -14.73
CA LEU A 135 -8.68 -8.71 -14.12
C LEU A 135 -7.36 -9.35 -14.58
N SER A 136 -7.20 -10.66 -14.44
CA SER A 136 -5.98 -11.38 -14.85
C SER A 136 -5.67 -11.26 -16.36
N ALA A 137 -6.68 -11.06 -17.21
CA ALA A 137 -6.49 -10.92 -18.65
C ALA A 137 -6.18 -9.48 -19.10
N ASN A 138 -6.51 -8.46 -18.31
CA ASN A 138 -6.53 -7.05 -18.76
C ASN A 138 -5.71 -6.08 -17.88
N LEU A 139 -5.59 -6.36 -16.57
CA LEU A 139 -4.75 -5.62 -15.63
C LEU A 139 -4.26 -6.57 -14.52
N PRO A 140 -3.34 -7.51 -14.82
CA PRO A 140 -2.91 -8.55 -13.86
C PRO A 140 -2.12 -8.00 -12.67
N ASP A 141 -1.69 -6.74 -12.73
CA ASP A 141 -0.96 -5.96 -11.73
C ASP A 141 -1.87 -5.01 -10.93
N PHE A 142 -3.18 -5.28 -10.88
CA PHE A 142 -4.13 -4.56 -10.04
C PHE A 142 -3.90 -4.80 -8.54
N ASP A 143 -4.10 -3.75 -7.73
CA ASP A 143 -4.09 -3.80 -6.25
C ASP A 143 -5.49 -3.64 -5.66
N ILE A 144 -6.38 -2.95 -6.38
CA ILE A 144 -7.75 -2.62 -5.98
C ILE A 144 -8.66 -2.91 -7.18
N ALA A 145 -9.82 -3.53 -6.95
CA ALA A 145 -10.82 -3.73 -8.01
C ALA A 145 -12.25 -3.56 -7.49
N TYR A 146 -13.08 -2.87 -8.26
CA TYR A 146 -14.53 -2.75 -8.02
C TYR A 146 -15.33 -2.71 -9.32
N ILE A 147 -16.62 -3.06 -9.22
CA ILE A 147 -17.55 -3.20 -10.33
C ILE A 147 -18.63 -2.12 -10.21
N LEU A 148 -18.88 -1.39 -11.30
CA LEU A 148 -20.02 -0.50 -11.46
C LEU A 148 -21.10 -1.18 -12.30
N GLY A 149 -22.30 -1.34 -11.77
CA GLY A 149 -23.47 -1.88 -12.48
C GLY A 149 -24.33 -0.76 -13.08
N ASN A 150 -24.72 -0.89 -14.34
CA ASN A 150 -25.52 0.08 -15.08
C ASN A 150 -26.97 0.17 -14.58
N THR A 151 -27.18 0.81 -13.44
CA THR A 151 -28.49 1.05 -12.84
C THR A 151 -28.42 2.23 -11.88
N THR A 152 -29.43 3.09 -11.87
CA THR A 152 -29.52 4.21 -10.92
C THR A 152 -30.14 3.82 -9.58
N GLU A 153 -30.68 2.61 -9.47
CA GLU A 153 -31.31 2.09 -8.26
C GLU A 153 -30.28 1.89 -7.14
N TYR A 154 -30.66 2.19 -5.90
CA TYR A 154 -29.74 2.18 -4.77
C TYR A 154 -29.31 0.75 -4.41
N GLY A 155 -28.04 0.45 -4.64
CA GLY A 155 -27.42 -0.76 -4.11
C GLY A 155 -25.93 -0.89 -4.33
N GLY A 156 -25.37 -1.83 -3.59
CA GLY A 156 -23.97 -2.22 -3.59
C GLY A 156 -23.66 -3.14 -2.42
N CYS A 157 -22.57 -3.88 -2.52
CA CYS A 157 -22.12 -4.83 -1.51
C CYS A 157 -20.62 -5.13 -1.63
N GLY A 158 -19.97 -5.28 -0.48
CA GLY A 158 -18.63 -5.82 -0.33
C GLY A 158 -18.53 -7.34 -0.47
N GLY A 159 -17.29 -7.82 -0.39
CA GLY A 159 -16.94 -9.24 -0.47
C GLY A 159 -15.51 -9.39 -1.00
N THR A 160 -15.28 -10.31 -1.94
CA THR A 160 -13.99 -10.42 -2.65
C THR A 160 -13.67 -9.16 -3.45
N TYR A 161 -14.69 -8.57 -4.08
CA TYR A 161 -14.66 -7.29 -4.76
C TYR A 161 -15.86 -6.47 -4.33
N ALA A 162 -15.75 -5.14 -4.40
CA ALA A 162 -16.87 -4.24 -4.19
C ALA A 162 -17.72 -4.16 -5.47
N PHE A 163 -19.03 -4.31 -5.32
CA PHE A 163 -20.01 -4.06 -6.38
C PHE A 163 -20.85 -2.85 -5.99
N ALA A 164 -21.04 -1.90 -6.90
CA ALA A 164 -21.88 -0.72 -6.68
C ALA A 164 -22.71 -0.37 -7.92
N SER A 165 -23.88 0.22 -7.71
CA SER A 165 -24.74 0.82 -8.74
C SER A 165 -24.15 2.13 -9.32
N LEU A 166 -24.90 2.83 -10.17
CA LEU A 166 -24.68 4.24 -10.54
C LEU A 166 -25.51 5.22 -9.70
N ASN A 167 -26.08 4.77 -8.58
CA ASN A 167 -26.82 5.65 -7.66
C ASN A 167 -25.90 6.76 -7.11
N SER A 168 -26.46 7.91 -6.71
CA SER A 168 -25.68 9.03 -6.15
C SER A 168 -24.87 8.65 -4.90
N SER A 169 -25.32 7.67 -4.11
CA SER A 169 -24.59 7.13 -2.95
C SER A 169 -23.56 6.05 -3.31
N ALA A 170 -23.50 5.58 -4.56
CA ALA A 170 -22.60 4.50 -4.96
C ALA A 170 -21.12 4.83 -4.76
N ASN A 171 -20.73 6.10 -4.94
CA ASN A 171 -19.36 6.53 -4.70
C ASN A 171 -18.94 6.33 -3.23
N GLU A 172 -19.87 6.53 -2.28
CA GLU A 172 -19.60 6.31 -0.86
C GLU A 172 -19.55 4.83 -0.52
N ILE A 173 -20.44 4.02 -1.12
CA ILE A 173 -20.35 2.56 -1.01
C ILE A 173 -18.96 2.11 -1.49
N VAL A 174 -18.48 2.55 -2.65
CA VAL A 174 -17.15 2.20 -3.15
C VAL A 174 -16.05 2.62 -2.17
N VAL A 175 -16.09 3.84 -1.61
CA VAL A 175 -15.10 4.28 -0.61
C VAL A 175 -15.13 3.40 0.65
N HIS A 176 -16.31 3.09 1.18
CA HIS A 176 -16.51 2.21 2.33
C HIS A 176 -15.94 0.80 2.09
N GLU A 177 -16.29 0.19 0.95
CA GLU A 177 -15.85 -1.15 0.58
C GLU A 177 -14.34 -1.22 0.24
N LEU A 178 -13.74 -0.12 -0.21
CA LEU A 178 -12.28 0.03 -0.30
C LEU A 178 -11.63 0.12 1.10
N GLY A 179 -12.33 0.65 2.10
CA GLY A 179 -11.92 0.56 3.50
C GLY A 179 -11.69 -0.90 3.94
N HIS A 180 -12.59 -1.81 3.57
CA HIS A 180 -12.40 -3.25 3.81
C HIS A 180 -11.33 -3.87 2.91
N SER A 181 -11.51 -3.79 1.59
CA SER A 181 -10.74 -4.56 0.60
C SER A 181 -9.29 -4.09 0.44
N PHE A 182 -9.05 -2.78 0.56
CA PHE A 182 -7.71 -2.19 0.53
C PHE A 182 -7.17 -1.94 1.94
N GLY A 183 -7.91 -1.17 2.76
CA GLY A 183 -7.49 -0.75 4.10
C GLY A 183 -7.51 -1.84 5.18
N ASN A 184 -8.12 -3.01 4.91
CA ASN A 184 -8.36 -4.08 5.89
C ASN A 184 -9.04 -3.55 7.17
N LEU A 185 -9.97 -2.61 7.01
CA LEU A 185 -10.77 -2.04 8.10
C LEU A 185 -11.97 -2.93 8.42
N ALA A 186 -12.48 -2.82 9.63
CA ALA A 186 -13.77 -3.38 10.01
C ALA A 186 -14.86 -2.30 9.99
N ASP A 187 -16.11 -2.73 9.98
CA ASP A 187 -17.27 -1.88 10.23
C ASP A 187 -17.18 -1.23 11.61
N GLU A 188 -17.44 0.07 11.66
CA GLU A 188 -17.61 0.86 12.88
C GLU A 188 -19.10 1.00 13.28
N TYR A 189 -20.03 0.55 12.44
CA TYR A 189 -21.34 0.09 12.93
C TYR A 189 -21.21 -1.34 13.50
N TRP A 190 -22.18 -1.83 14.27
CA TRP A 190 -22.06 -3.18 14.82
C TRP A 190 -22.28 -4.26 13.75
N PHE A 191 -21.23 -5.04 13.50
CA PHE A 191 -21.27 -6.27 12.72
C PHE A 191 -20.34 -7.30 13.38
N ALA A 192 -20.82 -8.53 13.59
CA ALA A 192 -20.03 -9.53 14.34
C ALA A 192 -18.89 -10.17 13.53
N GLY A 193 -18.99 -10.20 12.19
CA GLY A 193 -18.19 -11.11 11.36
C GLY A 193 -16.73 -10.73 11.12
N THR A 194 -16.33 -9.46 11.34
CA THR A 194 -14.98 -8.97 10.99
C THR A 194 -13.89 -9.32 12.00
N GLY A 195 -14.23 -9.53 13.28
CA GLY A 195 -13.23 -9.70 14.35
C GLY A 195 -12.44 -8.41 14.63
N GLU A 196 -11.21 -8.54 15.14
CA GLU A 196 -10.33 -7.38 15.38
C GLU A 196 -9.70 -6.84 14.08
N ARG A 197 -9.60 -5.51 13.97
CA ARG A 197 -8.88 -4.75 12.92
C ARG A 197 -8.27 -3.48 13.51
N ALA A 198 -7.57 -2.69 12.69
CA ALA A 198 -6.96 -1.43 13.13
C ALA A 198 -7.96 -0.49 13.83
N ASN A 199 -9.22 -0.44 13.34
CA ASN A 199 -10.29 0.39 13.86
C ASN A 199 -11.34 -0.38 14.71
N LYS A 200 -11.04 -1.61 15.16
CA LYS A 200 -11.98 -2.41 15.97
C LYS A 200 -11.29 -3.44 16.85
N THR A 201 -11.61 -3.45 18.14
CA THR A 201 -10.93 -4.32 19.13
C THR A 201 -11.81 -4.60 20.35
N GLN A 202 -11.47 -5.64 21.10
CA GLN A 202 -12.04 -5.91 22.43
C GLN A 202 -11.24 -5.27 23.58
N THR A 203 -10.10 -4.64 23.26
CA THR A 203 -9.27 -3.94 24.25
C THR A 203 -9.86 -2.57 24.58
N SER A 204 -10.23 -2.33 25.84
CA SER A 204 -10.76 -1.04 26.31
C SER A 204 -9.72 -0.10 26.93
N ASN A 205 -8.53 -0.61 27.28
CA ASN A 205 -7.50 0.15 27.96
C ASN A 205 -6.83 1.17 27.01
N PRO A 206 -6.97 2.50 27.22
CA PRO A 206 -6.42 3.51 26.32
C PRO A 206 -4.90 3.45 26.13
N ALA A 207 -4.15 2.88 27.10
CA ALA A 207 -2.70 2.77 27.02
C ALA A 207 -2.20 1.59 26.16
N THR A 208 -3.05 0.60 25.88
CA THR A 208 -2.68 -0.63 25.14
C THR A 208 -3.59 -0.93 23.95
N ILE A 209 -4.58 -0.07 23.69
CA ILE A 209 -5.46 -0.18 22.53
C ILE A 209 -4.67 0.09 21.25
N LYS A 210 -5.07 -0.53 20.13
CA LYS A 210 -4.32 -0.47 18.85
C LYS A 210 -4.04 0.95 18.35
N TRP A 211 -4.86 1.92 18.75
CA TRP A 211 -4.74 3.34 18.40
C TRP A 211 -4.42 4.24 19.61
N ALA A 212 -3.70 3.74 20.62
CA ALA A 212 -3.32 4.50 21.81
C ALA A 212 -2.75 5.90 21.48
N ASN A 213 -1.91 5.98 20.46
CA ASN A 213 -1.25 7.22 20.01
C ASN A 213 -2.20 8.28 19.40
N TRP A 214 -3.45 7.90 19.10
CA TRP A 214 -4.51 8.81 18.63
C TRP A 214 -5.47 9.26 19.73
N ILE A 215 -5.47 8.62 20.91
CA ILE A 215 -6.43 8.92 21.98
C ILE A 215 -6.38 10.41 22.37
N GLY A 216 -7.56 11.06 22.38
CA GLY A 216 -7.71 12.48 22.70
C GLY A 216 -7.45 13.44 21.53
N LEU A 217 -7.05 12.94 20.36
CA LEU A 217 -6.80 13.75 19.17
C LEU A 217 -7.90 13.56 18.13
N ASN A 218 -8.33 14.64 17.48
CA ASN A 218 -9.34 14.61 16.40
C ASN A 218 -10.65 13.86 16.76
N GLY A 219 -11.04 13.88 18.04
CA GLY A 219 -12.21 13.14 18.55
C GLY A 219 -12.00 11.63 18.77
N VAL A 220 -10.80 11.10 18.55
CA VAL A 220 -10.51 9.67 18.74
C VAL A 220 -10.51 9.29 20.23
N GLY A 221 -11.20 8.19 20.54
CA GLY A 221 -11.38 7.67 21.89
C GLY A 221 -11.61 6.16 21.89
N VAL A 222 -12.27 5.65 22.93
CA VAL A 222 -12.62 4.24 23.08
C VAL A 222 -14.15 4.12 23.16
N TYR A 223 -14.81 3.98 22.00
CA TYR A 223 -16.27 4.02 21.93
C TYR A 223 -16.86 2.62 21.81
N ALA A 224 -17.62 2.19 22.82
CA ALA A 224 -18.31 0.90 22.81
C ALA A 224 -19.36 0.83 21.68
N HIS A 225 -19.58 -0.36 21.10
CA HIS A 225 -20.80 -0.65 20.33
C HIS A 225 -21.97 -0.88 21.29
N ALA A 226 -23.15 -0.31 21.00
CA ALA A 226 -24.29 -0.41 21.91
C ALA A 226 -24.86 -1.85 21.94
N GLU A 227 -24.79 -2.49 20.78
CA GLU A 227 -25.22 -3.86 20.49
C GLU A 227 -24.21 -4.91 20.98
N SER A 228 -22.95 -4.50 21.24
CA SER A 228 -21.93 -5.36 21.85
C SER A 228 -20.90 -4.53 22.63
N PRO A 229 -21.18 -4.20 23.91
CA PRO A 229 -20.35 -3.26 24.68
C PRO A 229 -18.93 -3.73 25.03
N SER A 230 -18.57 -4.98 24.71
CA SER A 230 -17.22 -5.53 24.81
C SER A 230 -16.35 -5.26 23.58
N TRP A 231 -16.90 -4.63 22.55
CA TRP A 231 -16.19 -4.20 21.35
C TRP A 231 -16.15 -2.68 21.27
N TYR A 232 -15.03 -2.16 20.77
CA TYR A 232 -14.74 -0.73 20.70
C TYR A 232 -14.29 -0.31 19.30
N ARG A 233 -14.67 0.90 18.91
CA ARG A 233 -14.23 1.63 17.71
C ARG A 233 -13.53 2.94 18.09
N PRO A 234 -12.67 3.50 17.22
CA PRO A 234 -11.89 4.70 17.51
C PRO A 234 -12.71 5.99 17.49
N HIS A 235 -13.80 6.06 16.72
CA HIS A 235 -14.51 7.33 16.51
C HIS A 235 -16.04 7.20 16.50
N GLN A 236 -16.73 8.33 16.67
CA GLN A 236 -18.19 8.39 16.56
C GLN A 236 -18.67 8.65 15.12
N SER A 237 -17.85 9.27 14.26
CA SER A 237 -18.18 9.51 12.85
C SER A 237 -17.05 9.08 11.92
N CYS A 238 -17.27 8.05 11.12
CA CYS A 238 -16.28 7.49 10.22
C CYS A 238 -17.00 6.98 8.97
N GLU A 239 -16.35 7.00 7.82
CA GLU A 239 -16.86 6.36 6.59
C GLU A 239 -17.17 4.87 6.82
N MET A 240 -16.40 4.19 7.69
CA MET A 240 -16.67 2.80 8.11
C MET A 240 -17.90 2.63 9.01
N ARG A 241 -18.57 3.73 9.42
CA ARG A 241 -19.79 3.72 10.24
C ARG A 241 -21.01 4.27 9.49
N TYR A 242 -20.80 5.38 8.78
CA TYR A 242 -21.83 6.12 8.08
C TYR A 242 -21.25 6.62 6.76
N LEU A 243 -22.01 6.45 5.68
CA LEU A 243 -21.67 7.05 4.39
C LEU A 243 -21.63 8.59 4.48
N ASN A 244 -20.88 9.24 3.59
CA ASN A 244 -20.74 10.71 3.58
C ASN A 244 -20.05 11.27 4.83
N GLN A 245 -18.98 10.61 5.24
CA GLN A 245 -18.07 11.09 6.27
C GLN A 245 -16.64 11.19 5.71
N GLN A 246 -15.66 11.36 6.58
CA GLN A 246 -14.26 11.06 6.24
C GLN A 246 -13.87 9.81 7.03
N PHE A 247 -12.80 9.12 6.60
CA PHE A 247 -12.17 8.13 7.47
C PHE A 247 -11.70 8.82 8.77
N CYS A 248 -11.92 8.17 9.91
CA CYS A 248 -11.35 8.64 11.17
C CYS A 248 -9.81 8.51 11.15
N SER A 249 -9.08 9.23 12.00
CA SER A 249 -7.60 9.25 11.94
C SER A 249 -6.96 7.85 11.97
N VAL A 250 -7.55 6.91 12.72
CA VAL A 250 -7.09 5.51 12.81
C VAL A 250 -7.31 4.74 11.50
N CYS A 251 -8.44 4.97 10.83
CA CYS A 251 -8.69 4.41 9.50
C CYS A 251 -7.76 5.03 8.45
N LYS A 252 -7.47 6.33 8.54
CA LYS A 252 -6.51 7.01 7.64
C LYS A 252 -5.12 6.41 7.79
N GLU A 253 -4.63 6.29 9.01
CA GLU A 253 -3.33 5.68 9.32
C GLU A 253 -3.22 4.28 8.70
N ALA A 254 -4.20 3.39 8.94
CA ALA A 254 -4.19 2.04 8.40
C ALA A 254 -4.20 1.98 6.84
N ILE A 255 -4.84 2.95 6.18
CA ILE A 255 -4.80 3.07 4.72
C ILE A 255 -3.43 3.60 4.25
N ILE A 256 -2.78 4.51 4.98
CA ILE A 256 -1.42 5.00 4.67
C ILE A 256 -0.39 3.87 4.85
N GLU A 257 -0.47 3.12 5.95
CA GLU A 257 0.32 1.91 6.21
C GLU A 257 0.25 0.94 5.03
N LYS A 258 -0.96 0.71 4.49
CA LYS A 258 -1.17 -0.12 3.30
C LYS A 258 -0.50 0.46 2.05
N ILE A 259 -0.58 1.78 1.84
CA ILE A 259 0.07 2.47 0.70
C ILE A 259 1.59 2.30 0.77
N HIS A 260 2.22 2.64 1.90
CA HIS A 260 3.66 2.49 2.12
C HIS A 260 4.14 1.03 2.04
N ALA A 261 3.30 0.07 2.46
CA ALA A 261 3.63 -1.35 2.37
C ALA A 261 3.73 -1.87 0.93
N LEU A 262 2.95 -1.30 0.00
CA LEU A 262 2.91 -1.63 -1.42
C LEU A 262 3.96 -0.82 -2.20
N VAL A 263 3.81 0.50 -2.24
CA VAL A 263 4.59 1.40 -3.11
C VAL A 263 5.71 2.11 -2.33
N SER A 264 6.89 2.14 -2.94
CA SER A 264 8.05 2.90 -2.49
C SER A 264 7.85 4.40 -2.81
N PRO A 265 8.17 5.34 -1.91
CA PRO A 265 8.19 6.77 -2.23
C PRO A 265 9.26 7.12 -3.29
N VAL A 266 10.15 6.19 -3.65
CA VAL A 266 11.15 6.36 -4.71
C VAL A 266 10.65 5.80 -6.04
N ASP A 267 10.39 6.70 -7.00
CA ASP A 267 9.97 6.36 -8.36
C ASP A 267 11.17 5.84 -9.17
N SER A 268 12.26 6.61 -9.21
CA SER A 268 13.52 6.24 -9.86
C SER A 268 14.71 6.98 -9.22
N TYR A 269 15.94 6.60 -9.56
CA TYR A 269 17.14 7.26 -9.07
C TYR A 269 18.29 7.14 -10.07
N THR A 270 19.15 8.16 -10.14
CA THR A 270 20.32 8.26 -11.01
C THR A 270 21.57 8.48 -10.16
N PRO A 271 22.70 7.77 -10.40
CA PRO A 271 22.89 6.70 -11.40
C PRO A 271 22.02 5.45 -11.12
N VAL A 272 21.32 4.99 -12.16
CA VAL A 272 20.36 3.86 -12.10
C VAL A 272 21.08 2.51 -12.11
N ASN A 273 22.10 2.39 -12.95
CA ASN A 273 22.65 1.10 -13.31
C ASN A 273 23.49 0.56 -12.16
N SER A 274 22.89 -0.38 -11.42
CA SER A 274 23.41 -1.67 -10.90
C SER A 274 24.79 -1.72 -10.23
N SER A 275 25.46 -0.58 -10.13
CA SER A 275 26.91 -0.48 -10.31
C SER A 275 27.50 0.59 -9.39
N SER A 276 28.78 0.43 -9.06
CA SER A 276 29.51 1.42 -8.29
C SER A 276 30.04 2.55 -9.18
N VAL A 277 29.96 3.76 -8.68
CA VAL A 277 30.17 5.00 -9.43
C VAL A 277 31.64 5.45 -9.38
N ASN A 278 32.17 5.95 -10.50
CA ASN A 278 33.54 6.48 -10.59
C ASN A 278 33.71 7.73 -9.71
N GLY A 279 34.51 7.62 -8.66
CA GLY A 279 34.79 8.69 -7.69
C GLY A 279 35.99 9.60 -8.03
N ASN A 280 36.56 9.48 -9.22
CA ASN A 280 37.67 10.32 -9.69
C ASN A 280 37.22 11.64 -10.33
N ALA A 281 35.92 11.78 -10.61
CA ALA A 281 35.29 13.02 -11.07
C ALA A 281 34.14 13.41 -10.12
N ASN A 282 33.60 14.62 -10.28
CA ASN A 282 32.37 15.00 -9.60
C ASN A 282 31.21 14.16 -10.15
N VAL A 283 30.37 13.60 -9.27
CA VAL A 283 29.18 12.86 -9.69
C VAL A 283 27.95 13.37 -8.96
N THR A 284 26.92 13.68 -9.74
CA THR A 284 25.60 14.07 -9.25
C THR A 284 24.71 12.84 -9.13
N PHE A 285 24.11 12.69 -7.95
CA PHE A 285 23.12 11.69 -7.60
C PHE A 285 21.77 12.38 -7.46
N THR A 286 20.73 11.83 -8.06
CA THR A 286 19.37 12.37 -8.03
C THR A 286 18.38 11.25 -7.77
N VAL A 287 17.44 11.45 -6.86
CA VAL A 287 16.32 10.57 -6.59
C VAL A 287 15.04 11.26 -7.06
N ASN A 288 14.22 10.58 -7.84
CA ASN A 288 12.90 11.06 -8.25
C ASN A 288 11.88 10.40 -7.32
N GLU A 289 11.18 11.21 -6.54
CA GLU A 289 10.22 10.77 -5.53
C GLU A 289 8.77 10.91 -6.01
N ILE A 290 7.91 10.03 -5.50
CA ILE A 290 6.45 10.14 -5.62
C ILE A 290 5.98 11.04 -4.48
N LEU A 291 5.79 12.34 -4.74
CA LEU A 291 5.46 13.30 -3.69
C LEU A 291 3.99 13.15 -3.22
N PRO A 292 3.71 13.08 -1.91
CA PRO A 292 2.39 13.32 -1.35
C PRO A 292 1.92 14.77 -1.56
N ILE A 293 0.66 15.05 -1.23
CA ILE A 293 -0.02 16.34 -1.42
C ILE A 293 -0.59 16.83 -0.07
N PRO A 294 -0.01 17.86 0.58
CA PRO A 294 1.29 18.48 0.27
C PRO A 294 2.46 17.51 0.49
N ASN A 295 3.65 17.85 -0.01
CA ASN A 295 4.82 17.00 0.18
C ASN A 295 5.19 16.90 1.68
N THR A 296 5.19 15.67 2.20
CA THR A 296 5.58 15.33 3.57
C THR A 296 6.89 14.53 3.63
N LEU A 297 7.51 14.23 2.49
CA LEU A 297 8.78 13.48 2.44
C LEU A 297 9.95 14.32 2.99
N VAL A 298 10.78 13.68 3.80
CA VAL A 298 11.99 14.23 4.40
C VAL A 298 13.18 13.37 4.01
N ASN A 299 14.16 14.03 3.38
CA ASN A 299 15.32 13.38 2.79
C ASN A 299 16.59 13.65 3.59
N SER A 300 17.47 12.65 3.65
CA SER A 300 18.82 12.79 4.17
C SER A 300 19.83 12.01 3.33
N TRP A 301 21.09 12.47 3.36
CA TRP A 301 22.21 11.82 2.71
C TRP A 301 23.32 11.54 3.72
N THR A 302 23.94 10.36 3.67
CA THR A 302 25.18 10.06 4.41
C THR A 302 26.25 9.51 3.48
N LEU A 303 27.51 9.92 3.70
CA LEU A 303 28.70 9.44 2.99
C LEU A 303 29.61 8.75 3.99
N ASN A 304 29.88 7.45 3.80
CA ASN A 304 30.65 6.61 4.72
C ASN A 304 30.13 6.69 6.18
N GLY A 305 28.80 6.74 6.35
CA GLY A 305 28.14 6.90 7.65
C GLY A 305 28.19 8.34 8.22
N THR A 306 28.85 9.29 7.56
CA THR A 306 28.88 10.71 7.96
C THR A 306 27.72 11.46 7.29
N PRO A 307 26.81 12.13 8.04
CA PRO A 307 25.74 12.93 7.45
C PRO A 307 26.26 14.08 6.57
N LEU A 308 25.58 14.31 5.46
CA LEU A 308 25.77 15.48 4.60
C LEU A 308 24.71 16.54 4.92
N SER A 309 25.02 17.82 4.62
CA SER A 309 24.09 18.93 4.82
C SER A 309 22.99 19.05 3.75
N SER A 310 23.06 18.26 2.67
CA SER A 310 21.99 18.24 1.66
C SER A 310 20.76 17.50 2.19
N THR A 311 19.62 18.17 2.11
CA THR A 311 18.27 17.61 2.37
C THR A 311 17.40 17.59 1.12
N GLY A 312 17.97 17.91 -0.04
CA GLY A 312 17.29 17.81 -1.33
C GLY A 312 17.30 16.37 -1.86
N ASN A 313 16.51 16.13 -2.90
CA ASN A 313 16.52 14.86 -3.65
C ASN A 313 17.78 14.69 -4.53
N THR A 314 18.71 15.65 -4.52
CA THR A 314 19.92 15.66 -5.35
C THR A 314 21.15 16.05 -4.51
N VAL A 315 22.28 15.40 -4.75
CA VAL A 315 23.58 15.77 -4.17
C VAL A 315 24.69 15.55 -5.21
N THR A 316 25.73 16.38 -5.18
CA THR A 316 26.95 16.16 -5.97
C THR A 316 28.10 15.81 -5.03
N ILE A 317 28.70 14.63 -5.24
CA ILE A 317 29.88 14.17 -4.50
C ILE A 317 31.13 14.48 -5.33
N THR A 318 32.12 15.10 -4.69
CA THR A 318 33.40 15.46 -5.31
C THR A 318 34.50 14.46 -4.89
N PRO A 319 35.55 14.26 -5.71
CA PRO A 319 36.65 13.36 -5.37
C PRO A 319 37.34 13.69 -4.04
N ASN A 320 37.30 14.96 -3.61
CA ASN A 320 37.94 15.42 -2.37
C ASN A 320 37.20 14.94 -1.10
N GLN A 321 35.92 14.57 -1.21
CA GLN A 321 35.13 14.01 -0.11
C GLN A 321 35.29 12.48 0.04
N LEU A 322 35.98 11.83 -0.90
CA LEU A 322 36.09 10.38 -0.98
C LEU A 322 37.45 9.89 -0.47
N ASN A 323 37.41 8.84 0.34
CA ASN A 323 38.57 8.03 0.69
C ASN A 323 39.09 7.27 -0.54
N SER A 324 40.37 6.91 -0.54
CA SER A 324 40.91 5.98 -1.56
C SER A 324 40.27 4.60 -1.42
N GLY A 325 39.88 3.99 -2.54
CA GLY A 325 39.14 2.73 -2.56
C GLY A 325 37.62 2.94 -2.54
N ASN A 326 36.91 2.04 -1.85
CA ASN A 326 35.45 2.05 -1.79
C ASN A 326 34.91 3.04 -0.75
N ASN A 327 33.85 3.72 -1.13
CA ASN A 327 33.05 4.62 -0.31
C ASN A 327 31.57 4.24 -0.48
N THR A 328 30.73 4.54 0.49
CA THR A 328 29.27 4.31 0.37
C THR A 328 28.52 5.61 0.54
N LEU A 329 27.69 5.96 -0.45
CA LEU A 329 26.70 7.03 -0.36
C LEU A 329 25.33 6.39 -0.13
N LEU A 330 24.62 6.85 0.90
CA LEU A 330 23.28 6.42 1.25
C LEU A 330 22.34 7.62 1.16
N PHE A 331 21.25 7.46 0.42
CA PHE A 331 20.07 8.32 0.52
C PHE A 331 19.00 7.63 1.35
N SER A 332 18.36 8.36 2.25
CA SER A 332 17.19 7.91 3.01
C SER A 332 16.06 8.92 2.80
N VAL A 333 14.89 8.43 2.38
CA VAL A 333 13.63 9.18 2.39
C VAL A 333 12.69 8.57 3.42
N ASN A 334 12.06 9.42 4.24
CA ASN A 334 10.99 9.04 5.15
C ASN A 334 9.79 9.97 4.94
N ASP A 335 8.59 9.42 4.96
CA ASP A 335 7.36 10.22 4.98
C ASP A 335 7.11 10.78 6.39
N ASN A 336 6.89 12.07 6.56
CA ASN A 336 6.59 12.68 7.86
C ASN A 336 5.13 13.16 7.94
N ASN A 337 4.21 12.36 7.37
CA ASN A 337 2.80 12.70 7.31
C ASN A 337 2.17 12.71 8.71
N PRO A 338 1.55 13.83 9.16
CA PRO A 338 0.93 13.92 10.48
C PRO A 338 -0.31 13.03 10.65
N LEU A 339 -0.79 12.38 9.58
CA LEU A 339 -1.82 11.34 9.59
C LEU A 339 -1.29 9.95 9.97
N VAL A 340 0.01 9.80 10.25
CA VAL A 340 0.60 8.59 10.84
C VAL A 340 1.21 8.94 12.20
N LYS A 341 0.79 8.21 13.23
CA LYS A 341 1.25 8.30 14.62
C LYS A 341 1.67 6.93 15.15
N VAL A 342 2.29 6.11 14.31
CA VAL A 342 2.96 4.89 14.77
C VAL A 342 4.26 5.27 15.48
N ASN A 343 4.57 4.59 16.59
CA ASN A 343 5.86 4.77 17.26
C ASN A 343 6.97 4.50 16.24
N ASN A 344 7.93 5.42 16.13
CA ASN A 344 9.08 5.34 15.22
C ASN A 344 8.72 5.14 13.75
N HIS A 345 7.69 5.85 13.29
CA HIS A 345 7.42 6.03 11.87
C HIS A 345 8.73 6.24 11.04
N SER A 346 9.63 7.10 11.53
CA SER A 346 10.94 7.37 10.93
C SER A 346 11.91 6.18 10.80
N THR A 347 11.66 5.05 11.47
CA THR A 347 12.45 3.81 11.39
C THR A 347 11.64 2.59 10.96
N VAL A 348 10.39 2.79 10.51
CA VAL A 348 9.52 1.74 9.97
C VAL A 348 9.11 2.07 8.52
N HIS A 349 9.04 3.35 8.16
CA HIS A 349 8.49 3.85 6.88
C HIS A 349 9.52 4.62 6.04
N PHE A 350 10.78 4.19 6.11
CA PHE A 350 11.87 4.78 5.33
C PHE A 350 12.30 3.87 4.17
N THR A 351 12.80 4.49 3.08
CA THR A 351 13.39 3.80 1.94
C THR A 351 14.82 4.27 1.73
N ASN A 352 15.74 3.32 1.58
CA ASN A 352 17.16 3.57 1.38
C ASN A 352 17.60 3.24 -0.06
N ILE A 353 18.34 4.16 -0.67
CA ILE A 353 19.09 3.91 -1.91
C ILE A 353 20.58 3.96 -1.58
N THR A 354 21.31 2.88 -1.86
CA THR A 354 22.75 2.77 -1.60
C THR A 354 23.54 2.73 -2.91
N TRP A 355 24.55 3.60 -3.01
CA TRP A 355 25.58 3.54 -4.06
C TRP A 355 26.96 3.31 -3.43
N THR A 356 27.73 2.39 -4.00
CA THR A 356 29.18 2.35 -3.75
C THR A 356 29.87 3.30 -4.72
N LEU A 357 30.79 4.14 -4.26
CA LEU A 357 31.71 4.91 -5.12
C LEU A 357 33.12 4.33 -4.99
N ASN A 358 33.87 4.26 -6.09
CA ASN A 358 35.25 3.79 -6.06
C ASN A 358 36.19 4.89 -6.57
N LYS A 359 37.22 5.24 -5.78
CA LYS A 359 38.26 6.23 -6.11
C LYS A 359 39.62 5.54 -6.13
N THR A 360 40.17 5.31 -7.33
CA THR A 360 41.42 4.57 -7.55
C THR A 360 42.34 5.26 -8.56
N THR A 361 43.64 4.94 -8.54
CA THR A 361 44.64 5.52 -9.46
C THR A 361 44.79 4.76 -10.77
N LEU A 362 44.26 3.55 -10.88
CA LEU A 362 44.24 2.72 -12.09
C LEU A 362 42.82 2.25 -12.36
N GLY A 363 42.35 2.49 -13.58
CA GLY A 363 40.97 2.25 -13.96
C GLY A 363 40.68 0.80 -14.29
N THR A 364 40.04 0.09 -13.35
CA THR A 364 38.74 -0.57 -13.54
C THR A 364 38.19 -0.93 -12.16
N SER A 365 36.89 -0.73 -11.93
CA SER A 365 36.24 -1.23 -10.72
C SER A 365 34.81 -1.69 -11.01
N GLU A 366 34.46 -2.80 -10.35
CA GLU A 366 33.12 -3.38 -10.26
C GLU A 366 32.40 -2.81 -9.01
N VAL A 367 31.08 -2.62 -8.96
CA VAL A 367 30.02 -3.26 -9.75
C VAL A 367 28.66 -3.39 -9.01
N LYS A 368 28.28 -2.54 -8.02
CA LYS A 368 27.01 -2.69 -7.23
C LYS A 368 26.28 -1.38 -6.81
N ALA A 369 24.92 -1.38 -6.89
CA ALA A 369 23.96 -0.41 -6.28
C ALA A 369 22.58 -1.08 -6.05
N ALA A 370 21.81 -0.68 -5.02
CA ALA A 370 20.51 -1.30 -4.70
C ALA A 370 19.52 -0.41 -3.90
N GLU A 371 18.22 -0.53 -4.21
CA GLU A 371 17.11 -0.11 -3.33
C GLU A 371 16.90 -1.17 -2.23
N ARG A 372 16.69 -0.71 -1.00
CA ARG A 372 16.40 -1.55 0.17
C ARG A 372 15.31 -0.91 1.03
N ARG A 373 14.36 -1.72 1.48
CA ARG A 373 13.30 -1.31 2.42
C ARG A 373 13.39 -2.15 3.69
N PHE A 374 13.32 -1.50 4.85
CA PHE A 374 13.49 -2.12 6.16
C PHE A 374 12.45 -1.60 7.16
N ALA A 375 12.16 -2.38 8.19
CA ALA A 375 11.52 -1.93 9.41
C ALA A 375 12.39 -2.29 10.62
N ILE A 376 12.57 -1.35 11.55
CA ILE A 376 13.29 -1.54 12.80
C ILE A 376 12.28 -1.48 13.95
N TYR A 377 12.15 -2.56 14.72
CA TYR A 377 11.14 -2.69 15.79
C TYR A 377 11.56 -3.66 16.91
N PRO A 378 11.10 -3.49 18.17
CA PRO A 378 10.57 -2.24 18.69
C PRO A 378 11.62 -1.12 18.61
N ASN A 379 11.11 0.09 18.65
CA ASN A 379 11.83 1.32 18.91
C ASN A 379 10.80 2.18 19.72
N PRO A 380 11.19 3.10 20.61
CA PRO A 380 12.31 2.88 21.52
C PRO A 380 12.41 1.40 21.93
N ALA A 381 13.63 0.89 21.95
CA ALA A 381 13.92 -0.50 22.21
C ALA A 381 14.37 -0.64 23.67
N ASP A 382 13.83 -1.62 24.38
CA ASP A 382 14.19 -1.89 25.78
C ASP A 382 15.37 -2.88 25.79
N ASN A 383 15.08 -4.18 25.68
CA ASN A 383 16.09 -5.24 25.79
C ASN A 383 16.63 -5.74 24.44
N GLU A 384 15.86 -5.58 23.36
CA GLU A 384 16.18 -6.10 22.04
C GLU A 384 15.46 -5.32 20.93
N PHE A 385 16.01 -5.36 19.73
CA PHE A 385 15.29 -4.94 18.52
C PHE A 385 15.59 -5.86 17.33
N TYR A 386 14.72 -5.76 16.34
CA TYR A 386 14.71 -6.56 15.12
C TYR A 386 14.83 -5.61 13.93
N ILE A 387 15.56 -6.04 12.90
CA ILE A 387 15.68 -5.34 11.62
C ILE A 387 15.13 -6.30 10.56
N LYS A 388 13.98 -5.96 9.99
CA LYS A 388 13.31 -6.79 8.99
C LYS A 388 13.38 -6.16 7.61
N GLY A 389 13.99 -6.86 6.66
CA GLY A 389 14.04 -6.46 5.25
C GLY A 389 12.77 -6.85 4.48
N LYS A 390 12.43 -6.08 3.45
CA LYS A 390 11.52 -6.53 2.37
C LYS A 390 12.21 -7.48 1.38
N GLN A 391 13.55 -7.55 1.43
CA GLN A 391 14.39 -8.48 0.69
C GLN A 391 15.23 -9.29 1.68
N ASP A 392 15.62 -10.51 1.29
CA ASP A 392 16.54 -11.33 2.09
C ASP A 392 17.90 -10.64 2.24
N PHE A 393 18.48 -10.75 3.44
CA PHE A 393 19.85 -10.37 3.70
C PHE A 393 20.82 -11.47 3.27
N SER A 394 22.03 -11.09 2.87
CA SER A 394 23.13 -12.02 2.66
C SER A 394 23.68 -12.55 4.00
N LYS A 395 24.49 -13.63 3.95
CA LYS A 395 25.12 -14.21 5.15
C LYS A 395 26.21 -13.35 5.80
N ASN A 396 26.61 -12.24 5.18
CA ASN A 396 27.73 -11.41 5.62
C ASN A 396 27.23 -10.02 6.04
N ILE A 397 26.77 -9.94 7.29
CA ILE A 397 26.17 -8.74 7.89
C ILE A 397 27.01 -8.31 9.08
N HIS A 398 27.27 -7.00 9.16
CA HIS A 398 27.84 -6.38 10.35
C HIS A 398 26.89 -5.30 10.88
N VAL A 399 26.30 -5.56 12.04
CA VAL A 399 25.53 -4.57 12.81
C VAL A 399 26.49 -3.80 13.70
N MET A 400 26.44 -2.48 13.61
CA MET A 400 27.27 -1.54 14.38
C MET A 400 26.36 -0.51 15.03
N LEU A 401 26.51 -0.31 16.33
CA LEU A 401 25.75 0.69 17.07
C LEU A 401 26.71 1.73 17.64
N TYR A 402 26.42 3.01 17.46
CA TYR A 402 27.25 4.10 17.98
C TYR A 402 26.46 4.94 18.99
N ASP A 403 27.10 5.36 20.08
CA ASP A 403 26.50 6.34 20.99
C ASP A 403 26.53 7.76 20.40
N VAL A 404 25.92 8.73 21.11
CA VAL A 404 25.88 10.15 20.68
C VAL A 404 27.24 10.82 20.54
N SER A 405 28.33 10.23 21.05
CA SER A 405 29.70 10.70 20.87
C SER A 405 30.40 10.10 19.64
N GLY A 406 29.72 9.20 18.91
CA GLY A 406 30.29 8.47 17.77
C GLY A 406 31.14 7.27 18.19
N LYS A 407 31.12 6.85 19.45
CA LYS A 407 31.86 5.67 19.92
C LYS A 407 31.08 4.39 19.57
N LEU A 408 31.77 3.45 18.93
CA LEU A 408 31.22 2.12 18.62
C LEU A 408 30.96 1.33 19.91
N ILE A 409 29.72 0.86 20.03
CA ILE A 409 29.19 0.00 21.09
C ILE A 409 29.03 -1.40 20.51
N PRO A 410 29.75 -2.42 21.01
CA PRO A 410 29.62 -3.79 20.52
C PRO A 410 28.28 -4.39 20.97
N VAL A 411 27.43 -4.73 20.00
CA VAL A 411 26.15 -5.43 20.21
C VAL A 411 26.23 -6.84 19.64
N LYS A 412 25.47 -7.78 20.22
CA LYS A 412 25.29 -9.10 19.61
C LYS A 412 24.17 -9.02 18.59
N SER A 413 24.37 -9.62 17.42
CA SER A 413 23.35 -9.75 16.40
C SER A 413 23.42 -11.10 15.70
N GLU A 414 22.27 -11.59 15.25
CA GLU A 414 22.15 -12.85 14.49
C GLU A 414 21.00 -12.77 13.48
N LEU A 415 21.07 -13.56 12.40
CA LEU A 415 19.94 -13.77 11.51
C LEU A 415 18.98 -14.79 12.14
N LYS A 416 17.74 -14.38 12.45
CA LYS A 416 16.67 -15.29 12.90
C LYS A 416 16.07 -16.07 11.73
N ASP A 417 15.94 -15.39 10.59
CA ASP A 417 15.53 -15.95 9.30
C ASP A 417 16.25 -15.19 8.17
N SER A 418 15.98 -15.50 6.91
CA SER A 418 16.65 -14.85 5.76
C SER A 418 16.36 -13.35 5.64
N SER A 419 15.27 -12.87 6.23
CA SER A 419 14.74 -11.50 6.14
C SER A 419 14.79 -10.73 7.46
N THR A 420 15.16 -11.35 8.59
CA THR A 420 15.11 -10.75 9.94
C THR A 420 16.44 -10.89 10.69
N ILE A 421 17.06 -9.77 11.05
CA ILE A 421 18.18 -9.67 11.98
C ILE A 421 17.63 -9.40 13.38
N TYR A 422 18.16 -10.09 14.39
CA TYR A 422 17.99 -9.82 15.82
C TYR A 422 19.19 -9.04 16.36
N VAL A 423 18.96 -8.10 17.29
CA VAL A 423 20.00 -7.35 18.00
C VAL A 423 19.69 -7.29 19.50
N ASP A 424 20.62 -7.79 20.32
CA ASP A 424 20.56 -7.78 21.79
C ASP A 424 21.21 -6.50 22.33
N ILE A 425 20.43 -5.73 23.11
CA ILE A 425 20.82 -4.45 23.72
C ILE A 425 20.58 -4.41 25.25
N ASN A 426 20.28 -5.54 25.90
CA ASN A 426 19.94 -5.70 27.35
C ASN A 426 20.91 -5.05 28.38
N LYS A 427 22.01 -4.45 27.92
CA LYS A 427 23.09 -3.87 28.77
C LYS A 427 23.43 -2.43 28.39
N LEU A 428 22.66 -1.80 27.50
CA LEU A 428 22.91 -0.44 27.06
C LEU A 428 22.08 0.54 27.89
N PRO A 429 22.64 1.70 28.29
CA PRO A 429 21.86 2.71 28.99
C PRO A 429 20.85 3.37 28.04
N ALA A 430 19.71 3.78 28.58
CA ALA A 430 18.70 4.59 27.90
C ALA A 430 19.34 5.80 27.18
N GLY A 431 18.94 6.06 25.94
CA GLY A 431 19.51 7.13 25.14
C GLY A 431 19.26 7.01 23.64
N ASN A 432 19.91 7.90 22.88
CA ASN A 432 19.85 7.91 21.43
C ASN A 432 21.12 7.26 20.86
N TYR A 433 20.98 6.40 19.86
CA TYR A 433 22.09 5.71 19.22
C TYR A 433 21.97 5.79 17.69
N MET A 434 23.09 5.67 16.99
CA MET A 434 23.14 5.53 15.53
C MET A 434 23.40 4.06 15.18
N LEU A 435 22.42 3.43 14.53
CA LEU A 435 22.50 2.08 14.00
C LEU A 435 23.01 2.12 12.56
N ASN A 436 24.18 1.55 12.33
CA ASN A 436 24.69 1.26 11.00
C ASN A 436 24.63 -0.26 10.75
N VAL A 437 24.14 -0.67 9.58
CA VAL A 437 24.23 -2.07 9.13
C VAL A 437 24.96 -2.12 7.81
N GLU A 438 26.01 -2.92 7.77
CA GLU A 438 26.73 -3.25 6.54
C GLU A 438 26.36 -4.64 6.04
N GLU A 439 26.10 -4.75 4.74
CA GLU A 439 25.94 -5.99 4.00
C GLU A 439 27.10 -6.11 3.00
N ASN A 440 27.91 -7.16 3.10
CA ASN A 440 29.10 -7.36 2.26
C ASN A 440 30.06 -6.15 2.21
N LYS A 441 30.23 -5.45 3.34
CA LYS A 441 31.01 -4.19 3.48
C LYS A 441 30.41 -2.95 2.78
N GLY A 442 29.13 -2.98 2.40
CA GLY A 442 28.37 -1.81 1.95
C GLY A 442 27.34 -1.40 2.98
N LEU A 443 27.32 -0.11 3.36
CA LEU A 443 26.37 0.43 4.34
C LEU A 443 24.96 0.47 3.75
N ILE A 444 24.04 -0.36 4.27
CA ILE A 444 22.65 -0.47 3.80
C ILE A 444 21.65 0.23 4.72
N ILE A 445 21.99 0.42 6.00
CA ILE A 445 21.20 1.16 6.99
C ILE A 445 22.13 2.12 7.72
N SER A 446 21.69 3.36 7.92
CA SER A 446 22.26 4.32 8.85
C SER A 446 21.08 5.09 9.44
N GLN A 447 20.62 4.69 10.63
CA GLN A 447 19.39 5.21 11.24
C GLN A 447 19.54 5.46 12.73
N LYS A 448 18.85 6.49 13.22
CA LYS A 448 18.77 6.77 14.66
C LYS A 448 17.80 5.78 15.32
N ILE A 449 18.23 5.11 16.38
CA ILE A 449 17.36 4.35 17.29
C ILE A 449 17.34 4.99 18.68
N VAL A 450 16.28 4.72 19.44
CA VAL A 450 16.15 5.11 20.84
C VAL A 450 16.18 3.84 21.69
N ILE A 451 16.83 3.90 22.84
CA ILE A 451 16.82 2.86 23.88
C ILE A 451 16.20 3.49 25.14
N GLU A 452 15.32 2.77 25.83
CA GLU A 452 14.63 3.22 27.06
C GLU A 452 15.22 2.64 28.36
#